data_AF-A0A392TD05-F1
#
_entry.id   AF-A0A392TD05-F1
#
_cell.length_a   1.000
_cell.length_b   1.000
_cell.length_c   1.000
_cell.angle_alpha   90.00
_cell.angle_beta   90.00
_cell.angle_gamma   90.00
#
_symmetry.space_group_name_H-M   'P 1'
#
loop_
_entity.id
_entity.type
_entity.pdbx_description
1 polymer ?
#
loop_
_entity_poly.entity_id
_entity_poly.type
_entity_poly.pdbx_seq_one_letter_code
_entity_poly.pdbx_strand_id
1 'polypeptide(L)' 'FCDKWRAWMRVCVCSGNMSVLVNGCPTEEINIKCGLKQGDPLAPHLFLLVVEGLGALMRKAVEI' A
#
# COMPACT_ATOMS: atom_id res chain seq x y z
N PHE A 1 -1.99 8.38 13.98
CA PHE A 1 -3.23 8.12 13.22
C PHE A 1 -4.24 7.39 14.08
N CYS A 2 -5.52 7.74 13.99
CA CYS A 2 -6.59 7.06 14.76
C CYS A 2 -6.82 5.62 14.27
N ASP A 3 -7.43 4.79 15.12
CA ASP A 3 -7.61 3.36 14.84
C ASP A 3 -8.45 3.10 13.59
N LYS A 4 -9.48 3.91 13.37
CA LYS A 4 -10.32 3.85 12.17
C LYS A 4 -9.51 4.04 10.88
N TRP A 5 -8.63 5.04 10.85
CA TRP A 5 -7.76 5.27 9.70
C TRP A 5 -6.77 4.11 9.51
N ARG A 6 -6.18 3.60 10.60
CA ARG A 6 -5.24 2.46 10.54
C ARG A 6 -5.92 1.20 10.03
N ALA A 7 -7.18 0.97 10.41
CA ALA A 7 -7.98 -0.14 9.92
C ALA A 7 -8.25 -0.02 8.42
N TRP A 8 -8.61 1.17 7.92
CA TRP A 8 -8.77 1.41 6.50
C TRP A 8 -7.47 1.16 5.71
N MET A 9 -6.34 1.68 6.20
CA MET A 9 -5.05 1.46 5.53
C MET A 9 -4.63 0.00 5.53
N ARG A 10 -4.92 -0.74 6.61
CA ARG A 10 -4.70 -2.18 6.65
C ARG A 10 -5.48 -2.90 5.56
N VAL A 11 -6.75 -2.55 5.36
CA VAL A 11 -7.54 -3.13 4.27
C VAL A 11 -6.94 -2.73 2.92
N CYS A 12 -6.71 -1.44 2.67
CA CYS A 12 -6.19 -0.98 1.37
C CYS A 12 -4.85 -1.60 0.98
N VAL A 13 -3.94 -1.81 1.94
CA VAL A 13 -2.56 -2.24 1.66
C VAL A 13 -2.35 -3.73 1.86
N CYS A 14 -3.03 -4.37 2.82
CA CYS A 14 -2.74 -5.74 3.22
C CYS A 14 -3.86 -6.73 2.88
N SER A 15 -4.92 -6.29 2.20
CA SER A 15 -6.06 -7.16 1.90
C SER A 15 -6.78 -6.71 0.63
N GLY A 16 -6.88 -7.59 -0.34
CA GLY A 16 -7.73 -7.32 -1.49
C GLY A 16 -7.82 -8.50 -2.42
N ASN A 17 -8.93 -8.55 -3.14
CA ASN A 17 -9.03 -9.39 -4.30
C ASN A 17 -9.06 -8.52 -5.55
N MET A 18 -8.51 -9.04 -6.64
CA MET A 18 -8.43 -8.35 -7.93
C MET A 18 -8.58 -9.36 -9.06
N SER A 19 -9.31 -8.97 -10.10
CA SER A 19 -9.25 -9.62 -11.40
C SER A 19 -8.65 -8.64 -12.40
N VAL A 20 -7.89 -9.14 -13.37
CA VAL A 20 -7.34 -8.33 -14.46
C VAL A 20 -8.28 -8.43 -15.64
N LEU A 21 -8.57 -7.32 -16.31
CA LEU A 21 -9.32 -7.36 -17.56
C LEU A 21 -8.38 -7.66 -18.72
N VAL A 22 -8.59 -8.79 -19.40
CA VAL A 22 -7.88 -9.17 -20.64
C VAL A 22 -8.87 -9.10 -21.78
N ASN A 23 -8.65 -8.19 -22.73
CA ASN A 23 -9.58 -7.92 -23.84
C ASN A 23 -11.02 -7.63 -23.37
N GLY A 24 -11.16 -6.92 -22.25
CA GLY A 24 -12.45 -6.59 -21.64
C GLY A 24 -13.10 -7.71 -20.82
N CYS A 25 -12.54 -8.92 -20.81
CA CYS A 25 -13.03 -10.03 -20.00
C CYS A 25 -12.21 -10.15 -18.71
N PRO A 26 -12.85 -10.29 -17.53
CA PRO A 26 -12.14 -10.51 -16.29
C PRO A 26 -11.47 -11.89 -16.27
N THR A 27 -10.24 -11.94 -15.76
CA THR A 27 -9.58 -13.18 -15.37
C THR A 27 -10.20 -13.75 -14.10
N GLU A 28 -9.73 -14.92 -13.68
CA GLU A 28 -9.96 -15.40 -12.33
C GLU A 28 -9.45 -14.40 -11.28
N GLU A 29 -10.09 -14.47 -10.10
CA GLU A 29 -9.79 -13.56 -9.01
C GLU A 29 -8.50 -13.98 -8.30
N ILE A 30 -7.61 -13.01 -8.12
CA ILE A 30 -6.31 -13.16 -7.48
C ILE A 30 -6.39 -12.52 -6.10
N ASN A 31 -6.00 -13.27 -5.08
CA ASN A 31 -5.85 -12.75 -3.72
C ASN A 31 -4.53 -11.98 -3.60
N ILE A 32 -4.64 -10.67 -3.34
CA ILE A 32 -3.51 -9.80 -3.09
C ILE A 32 -3.26 -9.76 -1.59
N LYS A 33 -2.08 -10.25 -1.18
CA LYS A 33 -1.65 -10.25 0.22
C LYS A 33 -1.11 -8.89 0.68
N CYS A 34 -0.47 -8.15 -0.22
CA CYS A 34 0.10 -6.84 0.07
C CYS A 34 0.28 -6.04 -1.22
N GLY A 35 0.09 -4.72 -1.14
CA GLY A 35 0.31 -3.78 -2.23
C GLY A 35 -0.92 -2.94 -2.56
N LEU A 36 -0.69 -1.83 -3.25
CA LEU A 36 -1.74 -0.96 -3.78
C LEU A 36 -1.95 -1.25 -5.27
N LYS A 37 -3.17 -1.02 -5.73
CA LYS A 37 -3.50 -1.17 -7.14
C LYS A 37 -2.80 -0.08 -7.94
N GLN A 38 -2.33 -0.38 -9.15
CA GLN A 38 -1.76 0.66 -10.00
C GLN A 38 -2.83 1.72 -10.29
N GLY A 39 -2.45 2.99 -10.18
CA GLY A 39 -3.39 4.11 -10.29
C GLY A 39 -4.20 4.37 -9.02
N ASP A 40 -3.92 3.68 -7.91
CA ASP A 40 -4.53 4.00 -6.63
C ASP A 40 -4.09 5.41 -6.16
N PRO A 41 -5.05 6.32 -5.91
CA PRO A 41 -4.75 7.70 -5.53
C PRO A 41 -4.00 7.82 -4.19
N LEU A 42 -4.01 6.79 -3.35
CA LEU A 42 -3.29 6.76 -2.08
C LEU A 42 -1.80 6.43 -2.24
N ALA A 43 -1.41 5.79 -3.34
CA ALA A 43 -0.05 5.29 -3.52
C ALA A 43 1.04 6.38 -3.42
N PRO A 44 0.91 7.57 -4.03
CA PRO A 44 1.93 8.62 -3.91
C PRO A 44 2.11 9.11 -2.47
N HIS A 45 1.02 9.28 -1.74
CA HIS A 45 1.02 9.78 -0.37
C HIS A 45 1.62 8.75 0.61
N LEU A 46 1.24 7.49 0.46
CA LEU A 46 1.76 6.40 1.29
C LEU A 46 3.25 6.16 1.04
N PHE A 47 3.70 6.32 -0.22
CA PHE A 47 5.13 6.24 -0.54
C PHE A 47 5.95 7.31 0.20
N LEU A 48 5.51 8.57 0.17
CA LEU A 48 6.18 9.67 0.88
C LEU A 48 6.26 9.40 2.39
N LEU A 49 5.15 8.97 3.00
CA LEU A 49 5.10 8.64 4.42
C LEU A 49 6.13 7.56 4.80
N VAL A 50 6.24 6.52 3.97
CA VAL A 50 7.22 5.43 4.18
C VAL A 50 8.66 5.92 4.00
N VAL A 51 8.94 6.70 2.96
CA VAL A 51 10.29 7.20 2.68
C VAL A 51 10.77 8.16 3.75
N GLU A 52 9.91 9.07 4.22
CA GLU A 52 10.24 9.99 5.32
C GLU A 52 10.55 9.23 6.62
N GLY A 53 9.70 8.26 6.96
CA GLY A 53 9.89 7.40 8.13
C GLY A 53 11.16 6.57 8.04
N LEU A 54 11.41 5.93 6.89
CA LEU A 54 12.63 5.16 6.65
C LEU A 54 13.88 6.05 6.74
N GLY A 55 13.86 7.23 6.13
CA GLY A 55 14.95 8.18 6.19
C GLY A 55 15.25 8.64 7.63
N ALA A 56 14.22 8.86 8.44
CA ALA A 56 14.39 9.18 9.85
C ALA A 56 15.03 8.02 10.64
N LEU A 57 14.59 6.78 10.39
CA LEU A 57 15.18 5.59 10.99
C LEU A 57 16.64 5.40 10.58
N MET A 58 16.97 5.65 9.31
CA MET A 58 18.35 5.57 8.82
C MET A 58 19.25 6.61 9.49
N ARG A 59 18.79 7.87 9.62
CA ARG A 59 19.56 8.91 10.34
C ARG A 59 19.83 8.51 11.79
N LYS A 60 18.79 8.03 12.49
CA LYS A 60 18.92 7.54 13.87
C LYS A 60 19.88 6.35 13.99
N ALA A 61 19.94 5.48 12.98
CA ALA A 61 20.84 4.33 13.00
C ALA A 61 22.31 4.69 12.73
N VAL A 62 22.55 5.81 12.04
CA VAL A 62 23.90 6.31 11.71
C VAL A 62 24.45 7.27 12.77
N GLU A 63 23.58 7.99 13.48
CA GLU A 63 23.94 8.71 14.70
C GLU A 63 24.35 7.69 15.79
N ILE A 64 25.66 7.44 15.90
CA ILE A 64 26.31 6.68 16.99
C ILE A 64 26.50 7.60 18.20
#